data_AF-A0A6B0WR24-F1
#
_entry.id   AF-A0A6B0WR24-F1
#
_cell.length_a   1.000
_cell.length_b   1.000
_cell.length_c   1.000
_cell.angle_alpha   90.00
_cell.angle_beta   90.00
_cell.angle_gamma   90.00
#
_symmetry.space_group_name_H-M   'P 1'
#
loop_
_entity.id
_entity.type
_entity.pdbx_description
1 polymer ?
#
loop_
_entity_poly.entity_id
_entity_poly.type
_entity_poly.pdbx_seq_one_letter_code
_entity_poly.pdbx_strand_id
1 'polypeptide(L)'
;MRSGSASRAFDECTEASGGYVLQTSHTAWGCEKVARTYWRLADIEQTFRTMKSDLGVRPIYHRKKVRIEAHLFLSILAFHVTHLIRCKLRAHHIYSSWGTLKVKLNHQHRVTTVY
;
A
#
# COMPACT_ATOMS: atom_id res chain seq x y z
N MET A 1 -36.32 -4.13 -1.69
CA MET A 1 -37.02 -3.13 -0.86
C MET A 1 -36.28 -2.95 0.48
N ARG A 2 -35.10 -2.28 0.49
CA ARG A 2 -34.34 -1.80 1.70
C ARG A 2 -33.23 -0.80 1.30
N SER A 3 -33.49 0.16 0.42
CA SER A 3 -32.45 1.08 -0.12
C SER A 3 -32.63 2.55 0.27
N GLY A 4 -33.56 2.90 1.16
CA GLY A 4 -33.95 4.31 1.40
C GLY A 4 -33.37 5.00 2.64
N SER A 5 -32.93 4.28 3.69
CA SER A 5 -32.59 4.93 4.98
C SER A 5 -31.10 5.19 5.19
N ALA A 6 -30.22 4.45 4.51
CA ALA A 6 -28.76 4.64 4.65
C ALA A 6 -28.25 5.87 3.89
N SER A 7 -28.98 6.33 2.85
CA SER A 7 -28.59 7.49 2.04
C SER A 7 -28.66 8.81 2.80
N ARG A 8 -29.61 8.98 3.73
CA ARG A 8 -29.75 10.25 4.46
C ARG A 8 -28.67 10.46 5.51
N ALA A 9 -28.29 9.40 6.22
CA ALA A 9 -27.17 9.45 7.17
C ALA A 9 -25.80 9.62 6.47
N PHE A 10 -25.72 9.25 5.18
CA PHE A 10 -24.53 9.39 4.33
C PHE A 10 -24.26 10.87 3.97
N ASP A 11 -25.32 11.61 3.63
CA ASP A 11 -25.21 13.02 3.26
C ASP A 11 -24.95 13.90 4.50
N GLU A 12 -25.61 13.59 5.62
CA GLU A 12 -25.53 14.37 6.87
C GLU A 12 -24.15 14.34 7.54
N CYS A 13 -23.43 13.21 7.49
CA CYS A 13 -22.04 13.12 8.00
C CYS A 13 -21.01 13.82 7.10
N THR A 14 -21.29 13.94 5.80
CA THR A 14 -20.33 14.49 4.84
C THR A 14 -20.37 16.02 4.85
N GLU A 15 -21.56 16.61 5.00
CA GLU A 15 -21.74 18.06 5.05
C GLU A 15 -21.25 18.70 6.35
N ALA A 16 -21.28 17.97 7.47
CA ALA A 16 -20.98 18.55 8.78
C ALA A 16 -19.48 18.56 9.16
N SER A 17 -18.59 17.82 8.48
CA SER A 17 -17.23 17.61 9.03
C SER A 17 -16.08 17.38 8.04
N GLY A 18 -16.30 17.34 6.72
CA GLY A 18 -15.20 17.02 5.78
C GLY A 18 -14.52 15.67 6.08
N GLY A 19 -15.23 14.76 6.76
CA GLY A 19 -14.71 13.49 7.24
C GLY A 19 -14.70 12.42 6.16
N TYR A 20 -13.84 11.42 6.34
CA TYR A 20 -13.81 10.25 5.47
C TYR A 20 -14.80 9.19 5.95
N VAL A 21 -15.71 8.76 5.08
CA VAL A 21 -16.66 7.66 5.35
C VAL A 21 -16.15 6.38 4.70
N LEU A 22 -16.06 5.30 5.47
CA LEU A 22 -15.71 3.97 4.96
C LEU A 22 -16.97 3.13 4.75
N GLN A 23 -17.25 2.77 3.49
CA GLN A 23 -18.34 1.86 3.14
C GLN A 23 -17.79 0.46 2.87
N THR A 24 -18.49 -0.57 3.37
CA THR A 24 -18.17 -1.97 3.09
C THR A 24 -19.43 -2.78 2.80
N SER A 25 -19.33 -3.77 1.91
CA SER A 25 -20.38 -4.76 1.67
C SER A 25 -20.45 -5.82 2.77
N HIS A 26 -19.45 -5.88 3.66
CA HIS A 26 -19.39 -6.82 4.78
C HIS A 26 -20.07 -6.25 6.03
N THR A 27 -21.39 -6.47 6.13
CA THR A 27 -22.24 -5.99 7.24
C THR A 27 -22.00 -6.69 8.58
N ALA A 28 -21.33 -7.86 8.58
CA ALA A 28 -21.02 -8.62 9.79
C ALA A 28 -19.69 -8.22 10.46
N TRP A 29 -18.94 -7.25 9.90
CA TRP A 29 -17.65 -6.83 10.46
C TRP A 29 -17.84 -5.62 11.38
N GLY A 30 -17.22 -5.68 12.56
CA GLY A 30 -17.14 -4.51 13.43
C GLY A 30 -16.34 -3.37 12.81
N CYS A 31 -16.66 -2.12 13.17
CA CYS A 31 -16.02 -0.91 12.64
C CYS A 31 -14.50 -0.95 12.74
N GLU A 32 -13.95 -1.47 13.84
CA GLU A 32 -12.50 -1.59 14.03
C GLU A 32 -11.83 -2.49 12.98
N LYS A 33 -12.48 -3.60 12.61
CA LYS A 33 -11.97 -4.53 11.59
C LYS A 33 -11.99 -3.90 10.20
N VAL A 34 -13.04 -3.14 9.89
CA VAL A 34 -13.16 -2.39 8.63
C VAL A 34 -12.06 -1.34 8.54
N ALA A 35 -11.92 -0.50 9.57
CA ALA A 35 -10.88 0.52 9.63
C ALA A 35 -9.47 -0.10 9.52
N ARG A 36 -9.16 -1.13 10.32
CA ARG A 36 -7.86 -1.83 10.28
C ARG A 36 -7.54 -2.37 8.90
N THR A 37 -8.53 -2.91 8.19
CA THR A 37 -8.35 -3.45 6.85
C THR A 37 -8.10 -2.32 5.84
N TYR A 38 -8.84 -1.22 5.93
CA TYR A 38 -8.60 -0.03 5.12
C TYR A 38 -7.18 0.54 5.33
N TRP A 39 -6.75 0.72 6.59
CA TRP A 39 -5.40 1.19 6.92
C TRP A 39 -4.31 0.26 6.38
N ARG A 40 -4.52 -1.06 6.39
CA ARG A 40 -3.60 -2.03 5.77
C ARG A 40 -3.50 -1.84 4.26
N LEU A 41 -4.62 -1.63 3.56
CA LEU A 41 -4.62 -1.36 2.13
C LEU A 41 -3.90 -0.05 1.80
N ALA A 42 -4.11 0.99 2.61
CA ALA A 42 -3.43 2.28 2.45
C ALA A 42 -1.89 2.16 2.63
N ASP A 43 -1.41 1.39 3.62
CA ASP A 43 0.04 1.13 3.79
C ASP A 43 0.65 0.37 2.60
N ILE A 44 -0.11 -0.59 2.05
CA ILE A 44 0.27 -1.34 0.86
C ILE A 44 0.39 -0.39 -0.34
N GLU A 45 -0.63 0.44 -0.59
CA GLU A 45 -0.64 1.41 -1.68
C GLU A 45 0.51 2.42 -1.56
N GLN A 46 0.77 2.91 -0.35
CA GLN A 46 1.87 3.83 -0.10
C GLN A 46 3.24 3.19 -0.37
N THR A 47 3.40 1.91 -0.02
CA THR A 47 4.61 1.14 -0.32
C THR A 47 4.78 0.98 -1.83
N PHE A 48 3.72 0.59 -2.55
CA PHE A 48 3.73 0.51 -4.01
C PHE A 48 4.06 1.84 -4.69
N ARG A 49 3.48 2.93 -4.21
CA ARG A 49 3.72 4.29 -4.73
C ARG A 49 5.18 4.69 -4.59
N THR A 50 5.76 4.45 -3.40
CA THR A 50 7.17 4.74 -3.13
C THR A 50 8.09 3.90 -4.02
N MET A 51 7.84 2.59 -4.09
CA MET A 51 8.60 1.68 -4.94
C MET A 51 8.52 2.06 -6.42
N LYS A 52 7.34 2.41 -6.94
CA LYS A 52 7.15 2.81 -8.34
C LYS A 52 7.90 4.09 -8.68
N SER A 53 7.88 5.07 -7.75
CA SER A 53 8.67 6.30 -7.89
C SER A 53 10.17 6.01 -7.97
N ASP A 54 10.65 5.08 -7.14
CA ASP A 54 12.06 4.74 -7.03
C ASP A 54 12.58 3.86 -8.17
N LEU A 55 11.72 3.01 -8.73
CA LEU A 55 12.09 2.11 -9.82
C LEU A 55 12.25 2.87 -11.17
N GLY A 56 12.10 4.19 -11.19
CA GLY A 56 12.36 5.03 -12.37
C GLY A 56 11.47 4.72 -13.57
N VAL A 57 10.42 3.92 -13.38
CA VAL A 57 9.45 3.57 -14.43
C VAL A 57 8.51 4.76 -14.60
N ARG A 58 9.03 5.82 -15.24
CA ARG A 58 8.17 6.84 -15.84
C ARG A 58 7.09 6.11 -16.65
N PRO A 59 5.80 6.49 -16.56
CA PRO A 59 4.76 5.87 -17.36
C PRO A 59 5.10 6.04 -18.83
N ILE A 60 5.59 4.98 -19.47
CA ILE A 60 5.69 4.94 -20.92
C ILE A 60 4.26 4.74 -21.38
N TYR A 61 3.61 5.81 -21.83
CA TYR A 61 2.25 5.80 -22.40
C TYR A 61 2.19 5.06 -23.75
N HIS A 62 2.69 3.82 -23.78
CA HIS A 62 2.48 2.89 -24.88
C HIS A 62 1.66 1.74 -24.32
N ARG A 63 0.37 1.71 -24.71
CA ARG A 63 -0.65 0.70 -24.39
C ARG A 63 -0.34 -0.69 -24.98
N LYS A 64 0.91 -1.17 -24.91
CA LYS A 64 1.27 -2.54 -25.29
C LYS A 64 1.03 -3.44 -24.08
N LYS A 65 0.03 -4.33 -24.15
CA LYS A 65 -0.38 -5.26 -23.07
C LYS A 65 0.81 -5.91 -22.35
N VAL A 66 1.81 -6.35 -23.12
CA VAL A 66 3.04 -7.00 -22.63
C VAL A 66 3.82 -6.15 -21.60
N ARG A 67 3.93 -4.84 -21.80
CA ARG A 67 4.67 -3.98 -20.85
C ARG A 67 3.88 -3.74 -19.55
N ILE A 68 2.55 -3.73 -19.64
CA ILE A 68 1.68 -3.59 -18.47
C ILE A 68 1.76 -4.86 -17.62
N GLU A 69 1.67 -6.03 -18.25
CA GLU A 69 1.81 -7.33 -17.57
C GLU A 69 3.17 -7.48 -16.89
N ALA A 70 4.26 -7.18 -17.60
CA ALA A 70 5.61 -7.21 -17.03
C ALA A 70 5.78 -6.23 -15.86
N HIS A 71 5.24 -5.01 -15.96
CA HIS A 71 5.31 -4.02 -14.89
C HIS A 71 4.48 -4.43 -13.67
N LEU A 72 3.28 -5.00 -13.88
CA LEU A 72 2.44 -5.52 -12.81
C LEU A 72 3.14 -6.67 -12.09
N PHE A 73 3.72 -7.60 -12.84
CA PHE A 73 4.49 -8.72 -12.30
C PHE A 73 5.67 -8.25 -11.46
N LEU A 74 6.50 -7.35 -11.99
CA LEU A 74 7.65 -6.80 -11.28
C LEU A 74 7.23 -6.01 -10.03
N SER A 75 6.13 -5.25 -10.10
CA SER A 75 5.57 -4.51 -8.97
C SER A 75 5.14 -5.46 -7.84
N ILE A 76 4.42 -6.54 -8.18
CA ILE A 76 3.98 -7.55 -7.20
C ILE A 76 5.17 -8.27 -6.57
N LEU A 77 6.19 -8.63 -7.37
CA LEU A 77 7.42 -9.24 -6.86
C LEU A 77 8.16 -8.32 -5.88
N ALA A 78 8.39 -7.07 -6.27
CA ALA A 78 9.08 -6.11 -5.42
C ALA A 78 8.29 -5.83 -4.13
N PHE A 79 6.95 -5.89 -4.18
CA PHE A 79 6.11 -5.80 -2.99
C PHE A 79 6.30 -7.00 -2.07
N HIS A 80 6.33 -8.22 -2.61
CA HIS A 80 6.58 -9.42 -1.81
C HIS A 80 7.93 -9.36 -1.10
N VAL A 81 8.99 -8.96 -1.82
CA VAL A 81 10.33 -8.80 -1.22
C VAL A 81 10.30 -7.77 -0.09
N THR A 82 9.70 -6.61 -0.34
CA THR A 82 9.56 -5.54 0.67
C THR A 82 8.76 -5.99 1.88
N HIS A 83 7.65 -6.70 1.65
CA HIS A 83 6.80 -7.23 2.70
C HIS A 83 7.54 -8.27 3.55
N LEU A 84 8.27 -9.19 2.93
CA LEU A 84 9.09 -10.19 3.63
C LEU A 84 10.18 -9.53 4.48
N ILE A 85 10.86 -8.50 3.95
CA ILE A 85 11.85 -7.73 4.71
C ILE A 85 11.18 -7.05 5.91
N ARG A 86 10.03 -6.39 5.72
CA ARG A 86 9.28 -5.76 6.82
C ARG A 86 8.83 -6.79 7.87
N CYS A 87 8.37 -7.97 7.46
CA CYS A 87 7.99 -9.05 8.38
C CYS A 87 9.18 -9.57 9.19
N LYS A 88 10.33 -9.81 8.54
CA LYS A 88 11.57 -10.21 9.23
C LYS A 88 12.04 -9.13 10.21
N LEU A 89 12.02 -7.87 9.81
CA LEU A 89 12.42 -6.76 10.69
C LEU A 89 11.47 -6.60 11.89
N ARG A 90 10.16 -6.76 11.68
CA ARG A 90 9.17 -6.76 12.77
C ARG A 90 9.38 -7.90 13.75
N ALA A 91 9.79 -9.08 13.28
CA ALA A 91 10.15 -10.20 14.17
C ALA A 91 11.35 -9.88 15.06
N HIS A 92 12.24 -8.98 14.63
CA HIS A 92 13.36 -8.45 15.42
C HIS A 92 13.03 -7.11 16.12
N HIS A 93 11.75 -6.79 16.32
CA HIS A 93 11.28 -5.55 16.97
C HIS A 93 11.67 -4.23 16.27
N ILE A 94 11.97 -4.26 14.97
CA ILE A 94 12.30 -3.08 14.17
C ILE A 94 11.07 -2.63 13.37
N TYR A 95 10.41 -1.56 13.81
CA TYR A 95 9.21 -0.99 13.19
C TYR A 95 9.49 0.22 12.27
N SER A 96 10.60 0.18 11.54
CA SER A 96 11.00 1.30 10.67
C SER A 96 10.05 1.47 9.48
N SER A 97 9.80 2.73 9.10
CA SER A 97 9.07 3.06 7.87
C SER A 97 9.87 2.64 6.63
N TRP A 98 9.20 2.39 5.51
CA TRP A 98 9.88 2.02 4.25
C TRP A 98 10.90 3.09 3.81
N GLY A 99 10.59 4.38 3.98
CA GLY A 99 11.53 5.47 3.67
C GLY A 99 12.81 5.38 4.51
N THR A 100 12.68 5.13 5.81
CA THR A 100 13.83 4.95 6.72
C THR A 100 14.64 3.71 6.36
N LEU A 101 13.97 2.59 6.05
CA LEU A 101 14.64 1.35 5.63
C LEU A 101 15.42 1.54 4.34
N LYS A 102 14.84 2.26 3.37
CA LYS A 102 15.49 2.57 2.12
C LYS A 102 16.75 3.42 2.32
N VAL A 103 16.71 4.44 3.18
CA VAL A 103 17.92 5.23 3.51
C VAL A 103 19.00 4.34 4.11
N LYS A 104 18.64 3.47 5.06
CA LYS A 104 19.58 2.51 5.67
C LYS A 104 20.15 1.52 4.64
N LEU A 105 19.33 1.00 3.74
CA LEU A 105 19.75 0.06 2.69
C LEU A 105 20.61 0.73 1.62
N ASN A 106 20.32 1.98 1.24
CA ASN A 106 21.14 2.75 0.29
C ASN A 106 22.56 3.01 0.81
N HIS A 107 22.74 3.07 2.14
CA HIS A 107 24.08 3.19 2.73
C HIS A 107 24.87 1.88 2.75
N GLN A 108 24.23 0.72 2.55
CA GLN A 108 24.93 -0.57 2.52
C GLN A 108 25.53 -0.85 1.14
N HIS A 109 26.84 -0.65 1.00
CA HIS A 109 27.61 -1.13 -0.16
C HIS A 109 28.41 -2.38 0.22
N ARG A 110 28.22 -3.47 -0.52
CA ARG A 110 29.02 -4.70 -0.37
C ARG A 110 30.30 -4.55 -1.19
N VAL A 111 31.44 -4.39 -0.52
CA VAL A 111 32.76 -4.47 -1.15
C VAL A 111 33.20 -5.93 -1.12
N THR A 112 33.25 -6.55 -2.29
CA THR A 112 33.82 -7.89 -2.46
C THR A 112 35.24 -7.70 -2.97
N THR A 113 36.22 -7.77 -2.08
CA THR A 113 37.62 -7.87 -2.47
C THR A 113 37.87 -9.28 -2.97
N VAL A 114 38.15 -9.38 -4.27
CA VAL A 114 38.68 -10.59 -4.89
C VAL A 114 40.19 -10.54 -4.66
N TYR A 115 40.72 -11.55 -3.96
CA TYR A 115 42.16 -11.74 -3.75
C TYR A 115 42.77 -12.53 -4.91
#